data_AF-A0A091FI62-F1
#
_entry.id   AF-A0A091FI62-F1
#
_cell.length_a   1.000
_cell.length_b   1.000
_cell.length_c   1.000
_cell.angle_alpha   90.00
_cell.angle_beta   90.00
_cell.angle_gamma   90.00
#
_symmetry.space_group_name_H-M   'P 1'
#
loop_
_entity.id
_entity.type
_entity.pdbx_description
1 polymer ?
#
loop_
_entity_poly.entity_id
_entity_poly.type
_entity_poly.pdbx_seq_one_letter_code
_entity_poly.pdbx_strand_id
1 'polypeptide(L)'
;MYFKINAPQQDKYTGMGMINVSADLYLEKGDEGYEKYIAEHLVMVPVIPEGGYTGKVDEQGAPADQNDYDNWFKSLPTVQQLNPFCNHSIQFEHDVTEEEILWCFEWALGITHWNYLMDDLHCQKKDENGNPYSQVVNQPFHYSARKEYFKIISQLPLGNRSDYMNAELAKVTKAEKRLVKVKKVDFTKVKTTEKYKVK
;
A
#
# COMPACT_ATOMS: atom_id res chain seq x y z
N MET A 1 -2.07 8.08 -9.78
CA MET A 1 -1.66 6.95 -8.90
C MET A 1 -2.06 7.29 -7.49
N TYR A 2 -2.43 6.33 -6.67
CA TYR A 2 -2.79 6.58 -5.28
C TYR A 2 -2.46 5.36 -4.43
N PHE A 3 -2.58 5.52 -3.12
CA PHE A 3 -2.49 4.42 -2.17
C PHE A 3 -3.65 4.42 -1.19
N LYS A 4 -4.03 3.25 -0.70
CA LYS A 4 -4.99 3.07 0.40
C LYS A 4 -4.26 2.50 1.60
N ILE A 5 -4.24 3.23 2.71
CA ILE A 5 -3.69 2.71 3.96
C ILE A 5 -4.64 1.66 4.51
N ASN A 6 -4.10 0.46 4.76
CA ASN A 6 -4.77 -0.61 5.45
C ASN A 6 -4.58 -0.42 6.96
N ALA A 7 -5.65 -0.64 7.72
CA ALA A 7 -5.57 -0.55 9.18
C ALA A 7 -4.46 -1.48 9.70
N PRO A 8 -3.61 -1.03 10.64
CA PRO A 8 -2.55 -1.85 11.20
C PRO A 8 -3.20 -3.05 11.86
N GLN A 9 -2.87 -4.24 11.36
CA GLN A 9 -3.23 -5.48 12.05
C GLN A 9 -2.24 -5.67 13.20
N GLN A 10 -2.70 -6.27 14.31
CA GLN A 10 -1.77 -6.74 15.34
C GLN A 10 -0.79 -7.70 14.67
N ASP A 11 0.48 -7.33 14.69
CA ASP A 11 1.53 -8.15 14.12
C ASP A 11 2.69 -8.34 15.11
N LYS A 12 3.63 -9.19 14.73
CA LYS A 12 4.79 -9.54 15.55
C LYS A 12 5.65 -8.34 15.95
N TYR A 13 5.59 -7.22 15.21
CA TYR A 13 6.39 -6.02 15.50
C TYR A 13 5.73 -5.12 16.55
N THR A 14 4.44 -5.31 16.81
CA THR A 14 3.72 -4.63 17.90
C THR A 14 4.37 -4.93 19.26
N GLY A 15 4.89 -6.16 19.45
CA GLY A 15 5.65 -6.54 20.66
C GLY A 15 7.04 -5.89 20.79
N MET A 16 7.52 -5.25 19.72
CA MET A 16 8.80 -4.53 19.66
C MET A 16 8.62 -3.01 19.83
N GLY A 17 7.41 -2.53 20.10
CA GLY A 17 7.11 -1.10 20.24
C GLY A 17 7.05 -0.35 18.91
N MET A 18 6.93 -1.08 17.79
CA MET A 18 6.81 -0.52 16.44
C MET A 18 5.37 -0.63 15.94
N ILE A 19 4.99 0.28 15.06
CA ILE A 19 3.72 0.25 14.33
C ILE A 19 4.03 -0.17 12.89
N ASN A 20 3.44 -1.27 12.44
CA ASN A 20 3.52 -1.65 11.04
C ASN A 20 2.29 -1.16 10.30
N VAL A 21 2.50 -0.33 9.29
CA VAL A 21 1.43 0.19 8.44
C VAL A 21 1.62 -0.41 7.06
N SER A 22 0.52 -0.78 6.40
CA SER A 22 0.54 -1.26 5.03
C SER A 22 -0.31 -0.39 4.14
N ALA A 23 0.06 -0.25 2.87
CA ALA A 23 -0.75 0.43 1.88
C ALA A 23 -0.80 -0.33 0.56
N ASP A 24 -1.99 -0.38 -0.02
CA ASP A 24 -2.25 -0.89 -1.35
C ASP A 24 -2.06 0.23 -2.38
N LEU A 25 -1.23 0.00 -3.39
CA LEU A 25 -0.83 0.97 -4.40
C LEU A 25 -1.59 0.73 -5.72
N TYR A 26 -2.12 1.80 -6.31
CA TYR A 26 -2.97 1.77 -7.51
C TYR A 26 -2.53 2.83 -8.52
N LEU A 27 -2.70 2.55 -9.81
CA LEU A 27 -2.60 3.56 -10.86
C LEU A 27 -3.98 4.18 -11.16
N GLU A 28 -3.97 5.42 -11.63
CA GLU A 28 -5.13 6.20 -12.05
C GLU A 28 -5.02 6.49 -13.54
N LYS A 29 -6.18 6.73 -14.16
CA LYS A 29 -6.23 7.13 -15.56
C LYS A 29 -5.37 8.37 -15.79
N GLY A 30 -4.40 8.26 -16.70
CA GLY A 30 -3.43 9.31 -17.02
C GLY A 30 -2.05 9.09 -16.40
N ASP A 31 -1.86 8.11 -15.51
CA ASP A 31 -0.51 7.67 -15.18
C ASP A 31 0.09 6.84 -16.33
N GLU A 32 1.40 6.93 -16.47
CA GLU A 32 2.17 6.02 -17.32
C GLU A 32 1.97 4.56 -16.86
N GLY A 33 1.79 3.64 -17.81
CA GLY A 33 1.56 2.22 -17.53
C GLY A 33 0.13 1.87 -17.07
N TYR A 34 -0.81 2.83 -17.03
CA TYR A 34 -2.19 2.58 -16.60
C TYR A 34 -2.91 1.51 -17.43
N GLU A 35 -2.73 1.49 -18.76
CA GLU A 35 -3.39 0.49 -19.62
C GLU A 35 -2.89 -0.93 -19.35
N LYS A 36 -1.57 -1.10 -19.16
CA LYS A 36 -0.97 -2.38 -18.71
C LYS A 36 -1.58 -2.81 -17.37
N TYR A 37 -1.67 -1.85 -16.43
CA TYR A 37 -2.21 -2.10 -15.10
C TYR A 37 -3.67 -2.56 -15.12
N ILE A 38 -4.53 -1.93 -15.92
CA ILE A 38 -5.92 -2.37 -16.05
C ILE A 38 -5.99 -3.77 -16.66
N ALA A 39 -5.18 -4.07 -17.67
CA ALA A 39 -5.15 -5.41 -18.28
C ALA A 39 -4.71 -6.51 -17.29
N GLU A 40 -3.79 -6.20 -16.37
CA GLU A 40 -3.21 -7.18 -15.44
C GLU A 40 -3.97 -7.30 -14.10
N HIS A 41 -4.57 -6.20 -13.61
CA HIS A 41 -5.09 -6.12 -12.25
C HIS A 41 -6.61 -5.94 -12.14
N LEU A 42 -7.32 -5.72 -13.25
CA LEU A 42 -8.78 -5.76 -13.26
C LEU A 42 -9.24 -7.20 -13.44
N VAL A 43 -9.71 -7.82 -12.35
CA VAL A 43 -10.09 -9.24 -12.31
C VAL A 43 -11.56 -9.43 -11.98
N MET A 44 -12.12 -10.58 -12.35
CA MET A 44 -13.45 -11.00 -11.93
C MET A 44 -13.34 -11.78 -10.62
N VAL A 45 -13.99 -11.31 -9.57
CA VAL A 45 -14.01 -11.98 -8.26
C VAL A 45 -15.42 -12.49 -7.93
N PRO A 46 -15.57 -13.71 -7.41
CA PRO A 46 -16.86 -14.20 -6.92
C PRO A 46 -17.38 -13.38 -5.74
N VAL A 47 -18.69 -13.09 -5.74
CA VAL A 47 -19.36 -12.45 -4.60
C VAL A 47 -19.78 -13.54 -3.62
N ILE A 48 -19.09 -13.61 -2.48
CA ILE A 48 -19.44 -14.55 -1.41
C ILE A 48 -20.66 -14.02 -0.64
N PRO A 49 -21.77 -14.76 -0.56
CA PRO A 49 -22.92 -14.36 0.24
C PRO A 49 -22.59 -14.35 1.73
N GLU A 50 -23.32 -13.55 2.53
CA GLU A 50 -23.07 -13.38 3.98
C GLU A 50 -23.11 -14.71 4.77
N GLY A 51 -23.95 -15.66 4.34
CA GLY A 51 -24.03 -17.00 4.93
C GLY A 51 -22.93 -17.98 4.48
N GLY A 52 -22.05 -17.56 3.56
CA GLY A 52 -20.98 -18.40 3.02
C GLY A 52 -21.47 -19.62 2.25
N TYR A 53 -20.65 -20.67 2.26
CA TYR A 53 -20.98 -21.97 1.66
C TYR A 53 -22.03 -22.70 2.50
N THR A 54 -23.14 -23.10 1.88
CA THR A 54 -24.29 -23.72 2.58
C THR A 54 -24.27 -25.25 2.55
N GLY A 55 -23.25 -25.86 1.95
CA GLY A 55 -23.09 -27.32 1.88
C GLY A 55 -22.62 -27.92 3.20
N LYS A 56 -22.35 -29.23 3.19
CA LYS A 56 -21.84 -29.93 4.39
C LYS A 56 -20.41 -29.50 4.68
N VAL A 57 -20.14 -29.19 5.95
CA VAL A 57 -18.80 -28.91 6.47
C VAL A 57 -18.39 -29.96 7.50
N ASP A 58 -17.09 -30.15 7.68
CA ASP A 58 -16.53 -30.98 8.75
C ASP A 58 -16.52 -30.23 10.10
N GLU A 59 -15.96 -30.87 11.13
CA GLU A 59 -15.86 -30.31 12.49
C GLU A 59 -14.99 -29.04 12.55
N GLN A 60 -14.12 -28.82 11.57
CA GLN A 60 -13.24 -27.67 11.45
C GLN A 60 -13.86 -26.54 10.59
N GLY A 61 -15.05 -26.77 10.02
CA GLY A 61 -15.74 -25.82 9.17
C GLY A 61 -15.25 -25.82 7.71
N ALA A 62 -14.43 -26.79 7.31
CA ALA A 62 -14.01 -26.95 5.91
C ALA A 62 -15.06 -27.77 5.13
N PRO A 63 -15.19 -27.59 3.81
CA PRO A 63 -16.12 -28.36 3.00
C PRO A 63 -15.87 -29.87 3.12
N ALA A 64 -16.89 -30.64 3.48
CA ALA A 64 -16.79 -32.10 3.55
C ALA A 64 -16.68 -32.76 2.17
N ASP A 65 -17.12 -32.05 1.11
CA ASP A 65 -16.93 -32.42 -0.29
C ASP A 65 -16.38 -31.22 -1.07
N GLN A 66 -15.13 -31.34 -1.51
CA GLN A 66 -14.45 -30.28 -2.27
C GLN A 66 -15.11 -30.03 -3.63
N ASN A 67 -15.68 -31.07 -4.27
CA ASN A 67 -16.32 -30.90 -5.58
C ASN A 67 -17.63 -30.11 -5.46
N ASP A 68 -18.40 -30.36 -4.39
CA ASP A 68 -19.62 -29.58 -4.12
C ASP A 68 -19.29 -28.11 -3.85
N TYR A 69 -18.25 -27.85 -3.06
CA TYR A 69 -17.74 -26.49 -2.83
C TYR A 69 -17.27 -25.82 -4.12
N ASP A 70 -16.48 -26.50 -4.95
CA ASP A 70 -15.96 -25.94 -6.21
C ASP A 70 -17.09 -25.60 -7.19
N ASN A 71 -18.12 -26.44 -7.25
CA ASN A 71 -19.32 -26.20 -8.07
C ASN A 71 -20.10 -24.99 -7.56
N TRP A 72 -20.34 -24.93 -6.25
CA TRP A 72 -20.95 -23.78 -5.61
C TRP A 72 -20.16 -22.49 -5.89
N PHE A 73 -18.85 -22.50 -5.67
CA PHE A 73 -17.97 -21.34 -5.85
C PHE A 73 -17.98 -20.83 -7.30
N LYS A 74 -17.96 -21.74 -8.28
CA LYS A 74 -18.08 -21.41 -9.71
C LYS A 74 -19.45 -20.87 -10.10
N SER A 75 -20.50 -21.23 -9.36
CA SER A 75 -21.87 -20.75 -9.60
C SER A 75 -22.12 -19.33 -9.09
N LEU A 76 -21.23 -18.79 -8.24
CA LEU A 76 -21.41 -17.48 -7.65
C LEU A 76 -21.36 -16.38 -8.71
N PRO A 77 -22.21 -15.34 -8.60
CA PRO A 77 -22.07 -14.18 -9.45
C PRO A 77 -20.71 -13.52 -9.20
N THR A 78 -20.08 -13.05 -10.28
CA THR A 78 -18.78 -12.37 -10.21
C THR A 78 -18.93 -10.88 -10.42
N VAL A 79 -18.09 -10.09 -9.75
CA VAL A 79 -17.96 -8.64 -9.95
C VAL A 79 -16.56 -8.29 -10.42
N GLN A 80 -16.45 -7.20 -11.18
CA GLN A 80 -15.15 -6.63 -11.51
C GLN A 80 -14.54 -5.98 -10.26
N GLN A 81 -13.32 -6.37 -9.94
CA GLN A 81 -12.53 -5.79 -8.88
C GLN A 81 -11.16 -5.38 -9.42
N LEU A 82 -10.76 -4.16 -9.08
CA LEU A 82 -9.43 -3.66 -9.38
C LEU A 82 -8.51 -3.96 -8.19
N ASN A 83 -7.52 -4.81 -8.40
CA ASN A 83 -6.50 -5.12 -7.41
C ASN A 83 -5.36 -4.10 -7.43
N PRO A 84 -4.67 -3.87 -6.31
CA PRO A 84 -3.46 -3.06 -6.32
C PRO A 84 -2.38 -3.72 -7.17
N PHE A 85 -1.51 -2.91 -7.78
CA PHE A 85 -0.33 -3.43 -8.48
C PHE A 85 0.79 -3.81 -7.51
N CYS A 86 0.72 -3.31 -6.28
CA CYS A 86 1.66 -3.60 -5.21
C CYS A 86 1.02 -3.33 -3.84
N ASN A 87 1.32 -4.16 -2.85
CA ASN A 87 1.15 -3.83 -1.44
C ASN A 87 2.52 -3.51 -0.84
N HIS A 88 2.61 -2.42 -0.07
CA HIS A 88 3.83 -2.02 0.61
C HIS A 88 3.60 -1.93 2.10
N SER A 89 4.59 -2.31 2.90
CA SER A 89 4.50 -2.31 4.37
C SER A 89 5.73 -1.61 4.95
N ILE A 90 5.49 -0.65 5.85
CA ILE A 90 6.53 0.19 6.46
C ILE A 90 6.33 0.16 7.98
N GLN A 91 7.43 -0.06 8.68
CA GLN A 91 7.49 -0.03 10.14
C GLN A 91 7.86 1.37 10.61
N PHE A 92 7.16 1.85 11.62
CA PHE A 92 7.33 3.17 12.22
C PHE A 92 7.51 3.05 13.73
N GLU A 93 8.19 4.03 14.32
CA GLU A 93 8.19 4.20 15.76
C GLU A 93 6.81 4.62 16.27
N HIS A 94 6.53 4.37 17.55
CA HIS A 94 5.22 4.60 18.16
C HIS A 94 4.81 6.08 18.26
N ASP A 95 5.74 7.01 18.10
CA ASP A 95 5.52 8.46 18.12
C ASP A 95 5.34 9.07 16.72
N VAL A 96 5.29 8.22 15.67
CA VAL A 96 5.06 8.65 14.29
C VAL A 96 3.73 9.39 14.15
N THR A 97 3.75 10.42 13.32
CA THR A 97 2.56 11.21 12.93
C THR A 97 1.92 10.68 11.66
N GLU A 98 0.65 11.02 11.44
CA GLU A 98 -0.06 10.69 10.18
C GLU A 98 0.64 11.30 8.96
N GLU A 99 1.17 12.52 9.10
CA GLU A 99 1.88 13.22 8.04
C GLU A 99 3.14 12.45 7.62
N GLU A 100 3.86 11.88 8.58
CA GLU A 100 5.03 11.03 8.34
C GLU A 100 4.68 9.74 7.63
N ILE A 101 3.64 9.03 8.08
CA ILE A 101 3.17 7.79 7.45
C ILE A 101 2.80 8.07 5.98
N LEU A 102 1.97 9.09 5.75
CA LEU A 102 1.49 9.43 4.42
C LEU A 102 2.64 9.83 3.48
N TRP A 103 3.63 10.56 3.99
CA TRP A 103 4.80 10.94 3.23
C TRP A 103 5.65 9.73 2.81
N CYS A 104 5.88 8.79 3.74
CA CYS A 104 6.61 7.56 3.46
C CYS A 104 5.93 6.73 2.37
N PHE A 105 4.59 6.61 2.40
CA PHE A 105 3.87 5.89 1.37
C PHE A 105 3.79 6.59 0.02
N GLU A 106 3.75 7.92 -0.01
CA GLU A 106 3.84 8.64 -1.29
C GLU A 106 5.21 8.41 -1.96
N TRP A 107 6.28 8.39 -1.17
CA TRP A 107 7.61 8.10 -1.69
C TRP A 107 7.72 6.65 -2.18
N ALA A 108 7.21 5.70 -1.38
CA ALA A 108 7.11 4.30 -1.77
C ALA A 108 6.31 4.13 -3.07
N LEU A 109 5.21 4.87 -3.24
CA LEU A 109 4.39 4.84 -4.45
C LEU A 109 5.18 5.28 -5.69
N GLY A 110 6.00 6.35 -5.58
CA GLY A 110 6.83 6.83 -6.69
C GLY A 110 7.88 5.83 -7.14
N ILE A 111 8.60 5.20 -6.21
CA ILE A 111 9.62 4.19 -6.54
C ILE A 111 8.99 2.92 -7.07
N THR A 112 7.90 2.47 -6.43
CA THR A 112 7.23 1.25 -6.85
C THR A 112 6.62 1.41 -8.23
N HIS A 113 6.10 2.59 -8.58
CA HIS A 113 5.61 2.86 -9.93
C HIS A 113 6.74 2.76 -10.96
N TRP A 114 7.92 3.33 -10.67
CA TRP A 114 9.07 3.20 -11.57
C TRP A 114 9.49 1.74 -11.76
N ASN A 115 9.58 0.97 -10.67
CA ASN A 115 9.88 -0.46 -10.73
C ASN A 115 8.82 -1.24 -11.54
N TYR A 116 7.55 -0.89 -11.38
CA TYR A 116 6.45 -1.50 -12.15
C TYR A 116 6.58 -1.24 -13.66
N LEU A 117 6.94 0.00 -14.05
CA LEU A 117 7.16 0.35 -15.46
C LEU A 117 8.36 -0.40 -16.08
N MET A 118 9.39 -0.65 -15.28
CA MET A 118 10.59 -1.38 -15.71
C MET A 118 10.42 -2.90 -15.69
N ASP A 119 9.23 -3.40 -15.33
CA ASP A 119 8.95 -4.82 -15.04
C ASP A 119 9.87 -5.41 -13.95
N ASP A 120 10.48 -4.53 -13.16
CA ASP A 120 11.46 -4.81 -12.11
C ASP A 120 10.80 -4.71 -10.73
N LEU A 121 9.60 -5.26 -10.61
CA LEU A 121 9.03 -5.61 -9.30
C LEU A 121 9.74 -6.84 -8.70
N HIS A 122 10.96 -7.18 -9.15
CA HIS A 122 11.73 -8.33 -8.65
C HIS A 122 12.02 -8.22 -7.14
N CYS A 123 11.98 -6.99 -6.61
CA CYS A 123 11.94 -6.66 -5.20
C CYS A 123 10.72 -7.20 -4.43
N GLN A 124 9.78 -7.85 -5.12
CA GLN A 124 8.56 -8.49 -4.59
C GLN A 124 8.32 -9.88 -5.16
N LYS A 125 9.23 -10.40 -6.00
CA LYS A 125 9.18 -11.81 -6.38
C LYS A 125 9.26 -12.65 -5.11
N LYS A 126 8.54 -13.75 -5.09
CA LYS A 126 8.80 -14.77 -4.09
C LYS A 126 10.08 -15.50 -4.51
N ASP A 127 10.92 -15.88 -3.56
CA ASP A 127 11.99 -16.82 -3.83
C ASP A 127 11.39 -18.17 -4.31
N GLU A 128 12.27 -19.11 -4.67
CA GLU A 128 11.88 -20.46 -5.07
C GLU A 128 11.03 -21.23 -4.04
N ASN A 129 11.00 -20.74 -2.79
CA ASN A 129 10.24 -21.31 -1.68
C ASN A 129 8.94 -20.54 -1.38
N GLY A 130 8.58 -19.54 -2.18
CA GLY A 130 7.39 -18.74 -1.95
C GLY A 130 7.56 -17.60 -0.93
N ASN A 131 8.77 -17.34 -0.43
CA ASN A 131 9.02 -16.25 0.52
C ASN A 131 9.14 -14.93 -0.23
N PRO A 132 8.42 -13.87 0.16
CA PRO A 132 8.60 -12.57 -0.46
C PRO A 132 10.05 -12.08 -0.27
N TYR A 133 10.70 -11.60 -1.32
CA TYR A 133 11.91 -10.80 -1.15
C TYR A 133 11.54 -9.55 -0.35
N SER A 134 11.76 -9.57 0.97
CA SER A 134 11.46 -8.39 1.78
C SER A 134 12.54 -7.35 1.52
N GLN A 135 12.24 -6.34 0.72
CA GLN A 135 12.89 -5.07 0.93
C GLN A 135 12.27 -4.45 2.19
N VAL A 136 12.84 -4.78 3.35
CA VAL A 136 12.86 -3.79 4.43
C VAL A 136 13.67 -2.65 3.85
N VAL A 137 12.99 -1.70 3.21
CA VAL A 137 13.63 -0.45 2.87
C VAL A 137 13.83 0.25 4.21
N ASN A 138 14.92 -0.13 4.87
CA ASN A 138 15.47 0.60 5.98
C ASN A 138 15.89 1.92 5.33
N GLN A 139 14.96 2.88 5.29
CA GLN A 139 15.24 4.26 4.94
C GLN A 139 15.62 4.92 6.27
N PRO A 140 16.89 4.91 6.71
CA PRO A 140 17.32 5.64 7.90
C PRO A 140 17.20 7.17 7.71
N PHE A 141 16.68 7.63 6.59
CA PHE A 141 16.40 9.04 6.37
C PHE A 141 15.11 9.42 7.08
N HIS A 142 15.26 9.87 8.32
CA HIS A 142 14.24 10.57 9.08
C HIS A 142 13.46 11.52 8.16
N TYR A 143 12.14 11.35 8.14
CA TYR A 143 11.21 12.24 7.46
C TYR A 143 11.57 13.72 7.65
N SER A 144 11.94 14.11 8.86
CA SER A 144 12.37 15.47 9.22
C SER A 144 13.57 15.96 8.41
N ALA A 145 14.61 15.14 8.24
CA ALA A 145 15.80 15.49 7.46
C ALA A 145 15.47 15.69 5.97
N ARG A 146 14.58 14.85 5.41
CA ARG A 146 14.12 14.99 4.03
C ARG A 146 13.21 16.18 3.83
N LYS A 147 12.25 16.41 4.74
CA LYS A 147 11.36 17.58 4.73
C LYS A 147 12.20 18.86 4.73
N GLU A 148 13.22 18.94 5.59
CA GLU A 148 14.09 20.12 5.65
C GLU A 148 14.98 20.24 4.39
N TYR A 149 15.52 19.14 3.86
CA TYR A 149 16.23 19.15 2.58
C TYR A 149 15.37 19.70 1.43
N PHE A 150 14.11 19.26 1.32
CA PHE A 150 13.21 19.75 0.28
C PHE A 150 12.78 21.20 0.47
N LYS A 151 12.63 21.63 1.72
CA LYS A 151 12.42 23.05 2.05
C LYS A 151 13.60 23.91 1.62
N ILE A 152 14.84 23.42 1.77
CA ILE A 152 16.04 24.13 1.29
C ILE A 152 16.05 24.19 -0.25
N ILE A 153 15.80 23.06 -0.95
CA ILE A 153 15.79 23.05 -2.42
C ILE A 153 14.67 23.94 -2.99
N SER A 154 13.48 23.94 -2.38
CA SER A 154 12.34 24.73 -2.87
C SER A 154 12.60 26.24 -2.82
N GLN A 155 13.55 26.69 -1.99
CA GLN A 155 14.00 28.07 -1.89
C GLN A 155 15.08 28.42 -2.93
N LEU A 156 15.74 27.44 -3.55
CA LEU A 156 16.73 27.70 -4.59
C LEU A 156 16.06 28.27 -5.85
N PRO A 157 16.65 29.24 -6.55
CA PRO A 157 16.17 29.70 -7.85
C PRO A 157 16.06 28.53 -8.85
N LEU A 158 15.05 28.55 -9.74
CA LEU A 158 14.78 27.44 -10.67
C LEU A 158 16.01 27.07 -11.52
N GLY A 159 16.78 28.07 -11.98
CA GLY A 159 18.00 27.86 -12.78
C GLY A 159 19.17 27.23 -12.01
N ASN A 160 19.07 27.13 -10.68
CA ASN A 160 20.10 26.53 -9.82
C ASN A 160 19.72 25.12 -9.35
N ARG A 161 18.58 24.58 -9.81
CA ARG A 161 18.12 23.24 -9.46
C ARG A 161 18.54 22.27 -10.56
N SER A 162 19.07 21.11 -10.17
CA SER A 162 19.26 20.02 -11.13
C SER A 162 17.92 19.42 -11.56
N ASP A 163 17.91 18.70 -12.69
CA ASP A 163 16.73 17.97 -13.13
C ASP A 163 16.23 16.97 -12.07
N TYR A 164 17.17 16.34 -11.36
CA TYR A 164 16.86 15.48 -10.22
C TYR A 164 16.14 16.25 -9.09
N MET A 165 16.63 17.43 -8.71
CA MET A 165 15.99 18.27 -7.69
C MET A 165 14.59 18.70 -8.11
N ASN A 166 14.39 19.04 -9.39
CA ASN A 166 13.09 19.40 -9.94
C ASN A 166 12.12 18.20 -9.92
N ALA A 167 12.58 17.02 -10.30
CA ALA A 167 11.79 15.79 -10.26
C ALA A 167 11.36 15.42 -8.82
N GLU A 168 12.28 15.50 -7.85
CA GLU A 168 11.96 15.21 -6.45
C GLU A 168 11.00 16.26 -5.85
N LEU A 169 11.20 17.56 -6.12
CA LEU A 169 10.25 18.60 -5.69
C LEU A 169 8.86 18.41 -6.30
N ALA A 170 8.77 17.94 -7.55
CA ALA A 170 7.49 17.63 -8.17
C ALA A 170 6.78 16.47 -7.46
N LYS A 171 7.51 15.43 -7.03
CA LYS A 171 6.97 14.33 -6.20
C LYS A 171 6.46 14.85 -4.85
N VAL A 172 7.26 15.67 -4.16
CA VAL A 172 6.87 16.33 -2.91
C VAL A 172 5.62 17.19 -3.07
N THR A 173 5.58 18.03 -4.10
CA THR A 173 4.41 18.89 -4.37
C THR A 173 3.16 18.05 -4.66
N LYS A 174 3.31 16.90 -5.35
CA LYS A 174 2.23 15.94 -5.58
C LYS A 174 1.77 15.31 -4.26
N ALA A 175 2.71 14.94 -3.39
CA ALA A 175 2.48 14.47 -2.02
C ALA A 175 1.65 15.46 -1.23
N GLU A 176 2.09 16.71 -1.12
CA GLU A 176 1.43 17.78 -0.38
C GLU A 176 0.00 18.02 -0.88
N LYS A 177 -0.19 18.08 -2.21
CA LYS A 177 -1.53 18.20 -2.82
C LYS A 177 -2.44 17.03 -2.47
N ARG A 178 -1.90 15.81 -2.34
CA ARG A 178 -2.65 14.63 -1.91
C ARG A 178 -2.91 14.65 -0.41
N LEU A 179 -1.94 15.03 0.43
CA LEU A 179 -2.11 15.21 1.87
C LEU A 179 -3.27 16.16 2.19
N VAL A 180 -3.38 17.27 1.47
CA VAL A 180 -4.52 18.20 1.60
C VAL A 180 -5.86 17.51 1.31
N LYS A 181 -5.91 16.55 0.38
CA LYS A 181 -7.11 15.74 0.09
C LYS A 181 -7.35 14.63 1.12
N VAL A 182 -6.28 14.04 1.68
CA VAL A 182 -6.32 12.93 2.64
C VAL A 182 -6.67 13.38 4.06
N LYS A 183 -6.55 14.67 4.42
CA LYS A 183 -7.09 15.26 5.67
C LYS A 183 -8.60 15.06 5.90
N LYS A 184 -9.30 14.33 5.02
CA LYS A 184 -10.69 13.86 5.18
C LYS A 184 -10.81 12.40 5.65
N VAL A 185 -9.69 11.69 5.85
CA VAL A 185 -9.67 10.34 6.43
C VAL A 185 -9.73 10.46 7.95
N ASP A 186 -10.69 9.79 8.56
CA ASP A 186 -10.89 9.78 10.01
C ASP A 186 -9.97 8.73 10.65
N PHE A 187 -8.76 9.14 11.01
CA PHE A 187 -7.77 8.28 11.65
C PHE A 187 -8.13 7.87 13.07
N THR A 188 -9.16 8.47 13.69
CA THR A 188 -9.68 7.97 14.99
C THR A 188 -10.28 6.57 14.89
N LYS A 189 -10.58 6.10 13.68
CA LYS A 189 -11.03 4.73 13.38
C LYS A 189 -9.90 3.75 13.12
N VAL A 190 -8.65 4.22 13.07
CA VAL A 190 -7.47 3.34 13.01
C VAL A 190 -7.30 2.73 14.39
N LYS A 191 -7.59 1.43 14.52
CA LYS A 191 -7.43 0.69 15.77
C LYS A 191 -5.95 0.67 16.16
N THR A 192 -5.59 1.58 17.05
CA THR A 192 -4.40 1.44 17.87
C THR A 192 -4.77 0.66 19.12
N THR A 193 -3.85 -0.12 19.67
CA THR A 193 -4.06 -0.66 21.03
C THR A 193 -4.16 0.53 21.99
N GLU A 194 -5.03 0.46 23.01
CA GLU A 194 -5.39 1.54 23.95
C GLU A 194 -4.20 2.28 24.61
N LYS A 195 -2.98 1.78 24.39
CA LYS A 195 -1.71 2.28 24.94
C LYS A 195 -1.01 3.33 24.07
N TYR A 196 -1.31 3.43 22.77
CA TYR A 196 -0.59 4.34 21.87
C TYR A 196 -1.57 5.07 20.95
N LYS A 197 -1.72 6.39 21.13
CA LYS A 197 -2.47 7.22 20.18
C LYS A 197 -1.51 7.75 19.13
N VAL A 198 -1.86 7.62 17.86
CA VAL A 198 -1.25 8.43 16.79
C VAL A 198 -1.54 9.90 17.16
N LYS A 199 -0.49 10.73 17.19
CA LYS A 199 -0.58 12.15 17.55
C LYS A 199 -0.92 13.01 16.35
#